data_AF-A0AA37SUJ0-F1
#
_entry.id   AF-A0AA37SUJ0-F1
#
_cell.length_a   1.000
_cell.length_b   1.000
_cell.length_c   1.000
_cell.angle_alpha   90.00
_cell.angle_beta   90.00
_cell.angle_gamma   90.00
#
_symmetry.space_group_name_H-M   'P 1'
#
loop_
_entity.id
_entity.type
_entity.pdbx_description
1 polymer ?
#
loop_
_entity_poly.entity_id
_entity_poly.type
_entity_poly.pdbx_seq_one_letter_code
_entity_poly.pdbx_strand_id
1 'polypeptide(L)'
;MSIESISTNILTDRLNRLLKNGIIKKEVDLNNRSAYLYSLTKKGLDLVPIVMDIYRWGAKYTEKNNAEKGFKKKIDSDYDKTVEEIKNRLITTHNIA
;
A
#
# COMPACT_ATOMS: atom_id res chain seq x y z
N MET A 1 19.10 1.01 8.12
CA MET A 1 18.48 -0.24 7.60
C MET A 1 18.00 0.05 6.20
N SER A 2 18.72 -0.47 5.21
CA SER A 2 18.44 -0.27 3.78
C SER A 2 17.20 -1.08 3.39
N ILE A 3 16.20 -0.44 2.76
CA ILE A 3 15.22 -1.15 1.93
C ILE A 3 16.04 -1.92 0.89
N GLU A 4 16.08 -3.24 0.99
CA GLU A 4 16.91 -4.06 0.11
C GLU A 4 16.42 -3.96 -1.35
N SER A 5 17.30 -3.44 -2.21
CA SER A 5 17.44 -3.62 -3.66
C SER A 5 16.16 -3.58 -4.54
N ILE A 6 15.47 -2.44 -4.58
CA ILE A 6 14.78 -2.04 -5.83
C ILE A 6 15.65 -0.99 -6.51
N SER A 7 16.10 -1.26 -7.74
CA SER A 7 16.82 -0.26 -8.50
C SER A 7 15.91 0.94 -8.82
N THR A 8 16.47 2.15 -8.82
CA THR A 8 15.72 3.38 -9.09
C THR A 8 14.92 3.31 -10.40
N ASN A 9 15.48 2.63 -11.41
CA ASN A 9 14.83 2.43 -12.71
C ASN A 9 13.59 1.55 -12.60
N ILE A 10 13.66 0.44 -11.84
CA ILE A 10 12.52 -0.46 -11.63
C ILE A 10 11.44 0.21 -10.78
N LEU A 11 11.84 0.99 -9.76
CA LEU A 11 10.88 1.78 -8.99
C LEU A 11 10.16 2.79 -9.88
N THR A 12 10.92 3.54 -10.68
CA THR A 12 10.38 4.57 -11.59
C THR A 12 9.43 3.95 -12.61
N ASP A 13 9.79 2.82 -13.23
CA ASP A 13 8.89 2.11 -14.15
C ASP A 13 7.58 1.68 -13.47
N ARG A 14 7.67 1.07 -12.28
CA ARG A 14 6.49 0.64 -11.53
C ARG A 14 5.60 1.82 -11.14
N LEU A 15 6.16 2.93 -10.66
CA LEU A 15 5.42 4.14 -10.35
C LEU A 15 4.73 4.72 -11.59
N ASN A 16 5.43 4.79 -12.72
CA ASN A 16 4.86 5.26 -13.98
C ASN A 16 3.71 4.37 -14.46
N ARG A 17 3.83 3.05 -14.30
CA ARG A 17 2.74 2.12 -14.61
C ARG A 17 1.54 2.33 -13.70
N LEU A 18 1.74 2.52 -12.40
CA LEU A 18 0.64 2.77 -11.47
C LEU A 18 -0.03 4.13 -11.74
N LEU A 19 0.73 5.16 -12.10
CA LEU A 19 0.21 6.47 -12.53
C LEU A 19 -0.63 6.34 -13.80
N LYS A 20 -0.09 5.68 -14.83
CA LYS A 20 -0.78 5.47 -16.12
C LYS A 20 -2.11 4.73 -15.95
N ASN A 21 -2.18 3.81 -14.99
CA ASN A 21 -3.40 3.07 -14.68
C ASN A 21 -4.35 3.80 -13.72
N GLY A 22 -4.01 5.01 -13.27
CA GLY A 22 -4.81 5.82 -12.35
C GLY A 22 -4.91 5.22 -10.95
N ILE A 23 -3.95 4.39 -10.53
CA ILE A 23 -3.94 3.75 -9.21
C ILE A 23 -3.34 4.70 -8.17
N ILE A 24 -2.31 5.46 -8.57
CA ILE A 24 -1.70 6.51 -7.77
C ILE A 24 -1.79 7.84 -8.51
N LYS A 25 -1.68 8.95 -7.77
CA LYS A 25 -1.47 10.30 -8.28
C LYS A 25 -0.11 10.82 -7.82
N LYS A 26 0.41 11.82 -8.53
CA LYS A 26 1.71 12.45 -8.27
C LYS A 26 1.50 13.96 -8.11
N GLU A 27 1.98 14.51 -7.01
CA GLU A 27 1.88 15.93 -6.66
C GLU A 27 3.28 16.48 -6.30
N VAL A 28 3.52 17.77 -6.54
CA VAL A 28 4.77 18.43 -6.13
C VAL A 28 4.66 18.74 -4.63
N ASP A 29 5.73 18.45 -3.87
CA ASP A 29 5.77 18.85 -2.47
C ASP A 29 5.82 20.38 -2.36
N LEU A 30 4.82 20.96 -1.68
CA LEU A 30 4.75 22.40 -1.46
C LEU A 30 5.88 22.90 -0.55
N ASN A 31 6.38 22.05 0.36
CA ASN A 31 7.48 22.36 1.27
C ASN A 31 8.85 22.14 0.62
N ASN A 32 8.93 21.21 -0.34
CA ASN A 32 10.15 20.92 -1.08
C ASN A 32 9.87 20.73 -2.57
N ARG A 33 9.91 21.83 -3.34
CA ARG A 33 9.58 21.82 -4.78
C ARG A 33 10.43 20.88 -5.66
N SER A 34 11.52 20.31 -5.12
CA SER A 34 12.34 19.30 -5.78
C SER A 34 11.84 17.85 -5.58
N ALA A 35 10.88 17.65 -4.68
CA ALA A 35 10.32 16.35 -4.33
C ALA A 35 8.89 16.15 -4.87
N TYR A 36 8.54 14.89 -5.09
CA TYR A 36 7.21 14.47 -5.52
C TYR A 36 6.58 13.56 -4.47
N LEU A 37 5.32 13.84 -4.13
CA LEU A 37 4.50 12.96 -3.31
C LEU A 37 3.66 12.06 -4.22
N TYR A 38 3.63 10.78 -3.89
CA TYR A 38 2.76 9.80 -4.53
C TYR A 38 1.71 9.35 -3.52
N SER A 39 0.44 9.45 -3.89
CA SER A 39 -0.69 9.04 -3.04
C SER A 39 -1.67 8.17 -3.83
N LEU A 40 -2.47 7.37 -3.12
CA LEU A 40 -3.47 6.52 -3.76
C LEU A 40 -4.63 7.36 -4.30
N THR A 41 -5.16 6.97 -5.45
CA THR A 41 -6.45 7.48 -5.92
C THR A 41 -7.59 6.67 -5.29
N LYS A 42 -8.85 7.06 -5.53
CA LYS A 42 -10.02 6.23 -5.19
C LYS A 42 -9.89 4.80 -5.74
N LYS A 43 -9.49 4.69 -7.02
CA LYS A 43 -9.24 3.39 -7.66
C LYS A 43 -8.14 2.60 -6.96
N GLY A 44 -7.10 3.26 -6.45
CA GLY A 44 -6.05 2.61 -5.68
C GLY A 44 -6.51 2.14 -4.29
N LEU A 45 -7.38 2.90 -3.63
CA LEU A 45 -8.00 2.49 -2.36
C LEU A 45 -8.91 1.26 -2.54
N ASP A 46 -9.58 1.16 -3.68
CA ASP A 46 -10.42 0.00 -4.01
C ASP A 46 -9.62 -1.30 -4.20
N LEU A 47 -8.28 -1.22 -4.35
CA LEU A 47 -7.40 -2.39 -4.43
C LEU A 47 -7.00 -2.95 -3.05
N VAL A 48 -7.26 -2.22 -1.95
CA VAL A 48 -6.89 -2.65 -0.59
C VAL A 48 -7.38 -4.06 -0.25
N PRO A 49 -8.66 -4.45 -0.49
CA PRO A 49 -9.13 -5.81 -0.21
C PRO A 49 -8.33 -6.87 -0.99
N ILE A 50 -8.04 -6.62 -2.27
CA ILE A 50 -7.30 -7.57 -3.11
C ILE A 50 -5.89 -7.80 -2.56
N VAL A 51 -5.20 -6.73 -2.16
CA VAL A 51 -3.87 -6.83 -1.54
C VAL A 51 -3.93 -7.60 -0.21
N MET A 52 -4.99 -7.40 0.57
CA MET A 52 -5.22 -8.16 1.81
C MET A 52 -5.43 -9.64 1.56
N ASP A 53 -6.15 -10.01 0.50
CA ASP A 53 -6.35 -11.41 0.13
C ASP A 53 -5.05 -12.08 -0.29
N ILE A 54 -4.22 -11.39 -1.07
CA ILE A 54 -2.88 -11.86 -1.45
C ILE A 54 -2.03 -12.08 -0.19
N TYR A 55 -2.06 -11.12 0.74
CA TYR A 55 -1.35 -11.25 2.01
C TYR A 55 -1.86 -12.44 2.83
N ARG A 56 -3.18 -12.59 2.99
CA ARG A 56 -3.82 -13.68 3.73
C ARG A 56 -3.46 -15.04 3.14
N TRP A 57 -3.47 -15.14 1.81
CA TRP A 57 -3.04 -16.33 1.09
C TRP A 57 -1.56 -16.63 1.36
N GLY A 58 -0.66 -15.65 1.22
CA GLY A 58 0.77 -15.82 1.49
C GLY A 58 1.04 -16.26 2.93
N ALA A 59 0.35 -15.65 3.89
CA ALA A 59 0.46 -15.97 5.31
C ALA A 59 -0.09 -17.35 5.69
N LYS A 60 -0.93 -17.96 4.84
CA LYS A 60 -1.41 -19.34 5.02
C LYS A 60 -0.33 -20.37 4.63
N TYR A 61 0.50 -20.05 3.65
CA TYR A 61 1.46 -20.99 3.05
C TYR A 61 2.93 -20.69 3.40
N THR A 62 3.20 -19.63 4.17
CA THR A 62 4.55 -19.24 4.59
C THR A 62 4.74 -19.54 6.07
N GLU A 63 5.52 -20.56 6.40
CA GLU A 63 5.71 -21.03 7.79
C GLU A 63 6.66 -20.13 8.63
N LYS A 64 7.37 -19.18 8.00
CA LYS A 64 8.56 -18.52 8.56
C LYS A 64 8.41 -17.08 9.05
N ASN A 65 7.22 -16.57 9.38
CA ASN A 65 7.11 -15.20 9.90
C ASN A 65 6.38 -15.08 11.26
N ASN A 66 7.15 -15.13 12.35
CA ASN A 66 6.64 -14.88 13.71
C ASN A 66 6.17 -13.42 13.91
N ALA A 67 6.60 -12.47 13.07
CA ALA A 67 6.16 -11.07 13.12
C ALA A 67 4.76 -10.83 12.54
N GLU A 68 4.17 -11.80 11.84
CA GLU A 68 2.94 -11.63 11.05
C GLU A 68 1.69 -12.25 11.69
N LYS A 69 1.84 -13.04 12.76
CA LYS A 69 0.73 -13.74 13.42
C LYS A 69 -0.37 -12.79 13.91
N GLY A 70 0.01 -11.61 14.40
CA GLY A 70 -0.94 -10.61 14.91
C GLY A 70 -1.82 -10.00 13.80
N PHE A 71 -1.21 -9.66 12.66
CA PHE A 71 -1.94 -9.05 11.55
C PHE A 71 -2.80 -10.09 10.81
N LYS A 72 -2.28 -11.31 10.59
CA LYS A 72 -3.07 -12.43 10.09
C LYS A 72 -4.29 -12.72 10.97
N LYS A 73 -4.11 -12.78 12.30
CA LYS A 73 -5.22 -13.01 13.25
C LYS A 73 -6.29 -11.93 13.13
N LYS A 74 -5.91 -10.68 12.92
CA LYS A 74 -6.83 -9.56 12.75
C LYS A 74 -7.65 -9.66 11.46
N ILE A 75 -6.99 -10.00 10.34
CA ILE A 75 -7.65 -10.25 9.04
C ILE A 75 -8.60 -11.44 9.14
N ASP A 76 -8.20 -12.52 9.82
CA ASP A 76 -9.04 -13.72 9.98
C ASP A 76 -10.22 -13.50 10.94
N SER A 77 -10.10 -12.58 11.92
CA SER A 77 -11.18 -12.30 12.88
C SER A 77 -12.28 -11.39 12.32
N ASP A 78 -11.89 -10.33 11.59
CA ASP A 78 -12.83 -9.36 11.05
C ASP A 78 -12.21 -8.68 9.82
N TYR A 79 -12.42 -9.31 8.67
CA TYR A 79 -11.84 -8.90 7.40
C TYR A 79 -12.33 -7.51 6.98
N ASP A 80 -13.65 -7.30 6.98
CA ASP A 80 -14.28 -6.07 6.49
C ASP A 80 -13.86 -4.88 7.36
N LYS A 81 -13.88 -5.03 8.69
CA LYS A 81 -13.41 -3.99 9.59
C LYS A 81 -11.93 -3.69 9.38
N THR A 82 -11.10 -4.71 9.18
CA THR A 82 -9.66 -4.52 8.94
C THR A 82 -9.40 -3.78 7.63
N VAL A 83 -10.13 -4.11 6.56
CA VAL A 83 -10.04 -3.40 5.27
C VAL A 83 -10.43 -1.94 5.44
N GLU A 84 -11.54 -1.65 6.11
CA GLU A 84 -12.01 -0.28 6.33
C GLU A 84 -11.06 0.52 7.23
N GLU A 85 -10.53 -0.07 8.30
CA GLU A 85 -9.50 0.56 9.13
C GLU A 85 -8.25 0.92 8.32
N ILE A 86 -7.83 0.07 7.39
CA ILE A 86 -6.66 0.31 6.55
C ILE A 86 -6.94 1.38 5.50
N LYS A 87 -8.09 1.34 4.84
CA LYS A 87 -8.51 2.42 3.92
C LYS A 87 -8.54 3.76 4.65
N ASN A 88 -9.16 3.83 5.83
CA ASN A 88 -9.21 5.04 6.63
C ASN A 88 -7.82 5.52 7.02
N ARG A 89 -6.92 4.62 7.44
CA ARG A 89 -5.53 5.00 7.73
C ARG A 89 -4.82 5.56 6.50
N LEU A 90 -5.02 4.97 5.33
CA LEU A 90 -4.40 5.43 4.07
C LEU A 90 -4.90 6.82 3.66
N ILE A 91 -6.20 7.10 3.86
CA ILE A 91 -6.82 8.41 3.63
C ILE A 91 -6.26 9.45 4.60
N THR A 92 -6.26 9.16 5.90
CA THR A 92 -5.83 10.11 6.96
C THR A 92 -4.33 10.40 6.92
N THR A 93 -3.50 9.41 6.57
CA THR A 93 -2.02 9.57 6.55
C THR A 93 -1.57 10.42 5.35
N HIS A 94 -2.35 10.49 4.27
CA HIS A 94 -1.97 11.18 3.04
C HIS A 94 -3.03 12.18 2.59
N ASN A 95 -3.63 12.93 3.53
CA ASN A 95 -4.56 14.06 3.32
C ASN A 95 -5.29 14.02 1.96
N ILE A 96 -6.01 12.93 1.70
CA ILE A 96 -6.78 12.76 0.46
C ILE A 96 -8.08 13.54 0.69
N ALA A 97 -8.01 14.85 0.45
CA ALA A 97 -9.18 15.72 0.31
C ALA A 97 -9.76 15.61 -1.11
#